data_AF-A0A7V9L594-F1
#
_entry.id   AF-A0A7V9L594-F1
#
_cell.length_a   1.000
_cell.length_b   1.000
_cell.length_c   1.000
_cell.angle_alpha   90.00
_cell.angle_beta   90.00
_cell.angle_gamma   90.00
#
_symmetry.space_group_name_H-M   'P 1'
#
loop_
_entity.id
_entity.type
_entity.pdbx_description
1 polymer ?
#
loop_
_entity_poly.entity_id
_entity_poly.type
_entity_poly.pdbx_seq_one_letter_code
_entity_poly.pdbx_strand_id
1 'polypeptide(L)' 'MDEEALIAWQDVLDMVVNGRPNELGCPYCNHRPLVIEEIDHTTRISCTKCKKFIQGRFEQS' A
#
# COMPACT_ATOMS: atom_id res chain seq x y z
N MET A 1 4.74 14.81 4.79
CA MET A 1 4.73 13.37 4.44
C MET A 1 6.12 13.03 3.99
N ASP A 2 6.76 12.04 4.60
CA ASP A 2 8.10 11.59 4.26
C ASP A 2 8.13 11.14 2.80
N GLU A 3 8.78 11.91 1.94
CA GLU A 3 8.88 11.67 0.50
C GLU A 3 9.42 10.26 0.21
N GLU A 4 10.37 9.80 1.03
CA GLU A 4 10.91 8.44 1.02
C GLU A 4 9.84 7.36 1.26
N ALA A 5 8.87 7.63 2.13
CA ALA A 5 7.79 6.68 2.40
C ALA A 5 6.84 6.59 1.20
N LEU A 6 6.53 7.72 0.56
CA LEU A 6 5.71 7.75 -0.65
C LEU A 6 6.39 6.98 -1.79
N ILE A 7 7.70 7.19 -1.99
CA ILE A 7 8.49 6.46 -2.98
C ILE A 7 8.47 4.96 -2.69
N ALA A 8 8.70 4.55 -1.44
CA ALA A 8 8.71 3.14 -1.06
C ALA A 8 7.36 2.43 -1.28
N TRP A 9 6.25 3.15 -1.13
CA TRP A 9 4.91 2.62 -1.36
C TRP A 9 4.49 2.71 -2.84
N GLN A 10 5.14 3.52 -3.68
CA GLN A 10 4.76 3.74 -5.09
C GLN A 10 4.61 2.42 -5.88
N ASP A 11 5.58 1.51 -5.79
CA ASP A 11 5.51 0.18 -6.42
C ASP A 11 4.32 -0.65 -5.91
N VAL A 12 4.04 -0.56 -4.61
CA VAL A 12 2.91 -1.26 -4.01
C VAL A 12 1.60 -0.71 -4.56
N LEU A 13 1.49 0.60 -4.68
CA LEU A 13 0.31 1.28 -5.22
C LEU A 13 0.07 0.91 -6.68
N ASP A 14 1.12 0.91 -7.50
CA ASP A 14 1.04 0.53 -8.90
C ASP A 14 0.50 -0.90 -9.06
N MET A 15 1.01 -1.85 -8.28
CA MET A 15 0.53 -3.24 -8.30
C MET A 15 -0.91 -3.40 -7.79
N VAL A 16 -1.35 -2.61 -6.80
CA VAL A 16 -2.76 -2.59 -6.36
C VAL A 16 -3.66 -2.12 -7.48
N VAL A 17 -3.29 -1.01 -8.16
CA VAL A 17 -4.04 -0.47 -9.30
C VAL A 17 -4.07 -1.45 -10.48
N ASN A 18 -2.97 -2.17 -10.73
CA ASN A 18 -2.90 -3.25 -11.73
C ASN A 18 -3.66 -4.54 -11.32
N GLY A 19 -4.35 -4.56 -10.18
CA GLY A 19 -5.19 -5.68 -9.76
C GLY A 19 -4.44 -6.90 -9.24
N ARG A 20 -3.17 -6.74 -8.79
CA ARG A 20 -2.36 -7.84 -8.22
C ARG A 20 -1.99 -7.64 -6.75
N PRO A 21 -2.98 -7.44 -5.84
CA PRO A 21 -2.70 -7.15 -4.45
C PRO A 21 -2.08 -8.32 -3.64
N ASN A 22 -2.31 -9.57 -4.07
CA ASN A 22 -1.87 -10.76 -3.33
C ASN A 22 -0.36 -11.02 -3.41
N GLU A 23 0.33 -10.44 -4.39
CA GLU A 23 1.78 -10.62 -4.58
C GLU A 23 2.61 -9.55 -3.82
N LEU A 24 1.93 -8.58 -3.23
CA LEU A 24 2.52 -7.41 -2.59
C LEU A 24 3.22 -7.74 -1.27
N GLY A 25 4.48 -7.34 -1.19
CA GLY A 25 5.26 -7.31 0.04
C GLY A 25 5.39 -5.93 0.63
N CYS A 26 5.45 -5.86 1.95
CA CYS A 26 5.76 -4.62 2.64
C CYS A 26 7.16 -4.13 2.22
N PRO A 27 7.29 -2.88 1.72
CA PRO A 27 8.57 -2.36 1.23
C PRO A 27 9.62 -2.18 2.33
N TYR A 28 9.22 -2.25 3.60
CA TYR A 28 10.12 -2.08 4.74
C TYR A 28 10.60 -3.39 5.37
N CYS A 29 9.80 -4.47 5.29
CA CYS A 29 10.11 -5.71 5.99
C CYS A 29 9.90 -6.97 5.14
N ASN A 30 9.57 -6.79 3.85
CA ASN A 30 9.28 -7.83 2.86
C ASN A 30 8.22 -8.85 3.29
N HIS A 31 7.41 -8.53 4.30
CA HIS A 31 6.33 -9.40 4.77
C HIS A 31 5.14 -9.36 3.82
N ARG A 32 4.54 -10.53 3.59
CA ARG A 32 3.40 -10.78 2.72
C ARG A 32 2.38 -11.67 3.43
N PRO A 33 1.08 -11.56 3.12
CA PRO A 33 0.47 -10.52 2.28
C PRO A 33 0.28 -9.19 3.03
N LEU A 34 0.10 -8.10 2.28
CA LEU A 34 -0.37 -6.83 2.83
C LEU A 34 -1.89 -6.84 3.00
N VAL A 35 -2.38 -6.06 3.97
CA VAL A 35 -3.82 -5.88 4.21
C VAL A 35 -4.26 -4.61 3.49
N ILE A 36 -5.30 -4.73 2.67
CA ILE A 36 -5.86 -3.63 1.88
C ILE A 36 -7.32 -3.46 2.29
N GLU A 37 -7.68 -2.25 2.69
CA GLU A 37 -9.01 -1.91 3.17
C GLU A 37 -9.48 -0.62 2.48
N GLU A 38 -10.74 -0.59 2.04
CA GLU A 38 -11.38 0.63 1.56
C GLU A 38 -12.12 1.30 2.71
N ILE A 39 -11.71 2.52 3.06
CA ILE A 39 -12.22 3.29 4.20
C ILE A 39 -12.54 4.70 3.71
N ASP A 40 -13.81 5.11 3.79
CA ASP A 40 -14.23 6.50 3.54
C ASP A 40 -13.74 7.04 2.18
N HIS A 41 -13.91 6.27 1.10
CA HIS A 41 -13.41 6.58 -0.25
C HIS A 41 -11.89 6.69 -0.40
N THR A 42 -11.14 6.19 0.58
CA THR A 42 -9.68 6.03 0.52
C THR A 42 -9.32 4.56 0.58
N THR A 43 -8.19 4.19 -0.01
CA THR A 43 -7.63 2.85 0.14
C THR A 43 -6.50 2.93 1.16
N ARG A 44 -6.57 2.07 2.16
CA ARG A 44 -5.56 1.89 3.19
C ARG A 44 -4.84 0.58 2.97
N ILE A 45 -3.52 0.64 2.85
CA ILE A 45 -2.66 -0.53 2.68
C ILE A 45 -1.75 -0.59 3.91
N SER A 46 -1.78 -1.71 4.64
CA SER A 46 -1.08 -1.86 5.90
C SER A 46 -0.33 -3.18 6.01
N CYS A 47 0.82 -3.15 6.68
CA CYS A 47 1.58 -4.34 7.03
C CYS A 47 1.29 -4.76 8.47
N THR A 48 0.87 -6.01 8.66
CA THR A 48 0.56 -6.58 9.99
C THR A 48 1.80 -6.75 10.87
N LYS A 49 2.99 -6.91 10.27
CA LYS A 49 4.27 -7.17 10.97
C LYS A 49 4.96 -5.90 11.45
N CYS A 50 5.29 -4.97 10.54
CA CYS A 50 5.99 -3.74 10.91
C CYS A 50 5.04 -2.58 11.27
N LYS A 51 3.72 -2.78 11.15
CA LYS A 51 2.66 -1.80 11.44
C LYS A 51 2.70 -0.52 10.59
N LYS A 52 3.59 -0.44 9.59
CA LYS A 52 3.60 0.66 8.62
C LYS A 52 2.41 0.53 7.67
N PHE A 53 1.87 1.67 7.28
CA PHE A 53 0.74 1.76 6.38
C PHE A 53 0.83 3.01 5.51
N ILE A 54 0.12 2.98 4.39
CA ILE A 54 -0.20 4.15 3.57
C ILE A 54 -1.71 4.22 3.39
N GLN A 55 -2.25 5.43 3.39
CA GLN A 55 -3.65 5.69 3.11
C GLN A 55 -3.73 6.85 2.14
N GLY A 56 -4.51 6.68 1.08
CA GLY A 56 -4.66 7.69 0.04
C GLY A 56 -5.94 7.48 -0.75
N ARG A 57 -6.40 8.55 -1.39
CA ARG A 57 -7.46 8.47 -2.39
C ARG A 57 -6.79 8.19 -3.73
N PHE A 58 -6.99 6.98 -4.27
CA PHE A 58 -6.53 6.63 -5.60
C PHE A 58 -7.64 7.04 -6.58
N GLU A 59 -7.59 8.30 -7.03
CA GLU A 59 -8.45 8.70 -8.14
C GLU A 59 -7.90 8.06 -9.41
N GLN A 60 -8.61 7.05 -9.94
CA GLN A 60 -8.40 6.61 -11.31
C GLN A 60 -8.88 7.74 -12.22
N SER A 61 -7.97 8.62 -12.64
CA SER A 61 -8.23 9.59 -13.72
C SER A 61 -8.24 8.91 -15.08
#